data_AF-C1L422-F1
#
_entry.id   AF-C1L422-F1
#
_cell.length_a   1.000
_cell.length_b   1.000
_cell.length_c   1.000
_cell.angle_alpha   90.00
_cell.angle_beta   90.00
_cell.angle_gamma   90.00
#
_symmetry.space_group_name_H-M   'P 1'
#
loop_
_entity.id
_entity.type
_entity.pdbx_description
1 polymer ?
#
loop_
_entity_poly.entity_id
_entity_poly.type
_entity_poly.pdbx_seq_one_letter_code
_entity_poly.pdbx_strand_id
1 'polypeptide(L)'
;MGKKTNRQKLNFPEVQGWVPYKAFSAKKKNDEINESQYVEVPKDWKEPKFNPEDNPHGRLFASSSYLTLFPKYREKYLNEIWPALKRIMMEHHIRVEINLAESTMEVRTTPRTFDPFIILKARDVIRLLARSVPLEQAVRVLDDETFADIIEINMTNRERFVKRRNRLIGHDGETLKALELSTNCYIVVQGKTVSVVGRYNDLKEVRKIVQGCIYENVHPAYSIKRLLIIKKLSMDPTKQNMSWDRFLPKMKKKILSRRRKPLKIRKKKEYNPFPPAPVPSKIDIELEKGTYFLAEAERKRLKVESTIAKSNQVSKERQKAKRTAALVPPEKRSKIKKMHFEE
;
A
#
# COMPACT_ATOMS: atom_id res chain seq x y z
N MET A 1 -61.76 -8.42 -20.72
CA MET A 1 -62.51 -8.59 -19.45
C MET A 1 -61.66 -9.38 -18.46
N GLY A 2 -60.91 -8.71 -17.58
CA GLY A 2 -60.14 -9.37 -16.52
C GLY A 2 -60.97 -9.44 -15.24
N LYS A 3 -61.34 -10.65 -14.80
CA LYS A 3 -62.13 -10.87 -13.58
C LYS A 3 -61.35 -10.40 -12.35
N LYS A 4 -61.86 -9.39 -11.64
CA LYS A 4 -61.36 -9.00 -10.31
C LYS A 4 -61.75 -10.09 -9.32
N THR A 5 -60.78 -10.88 -8.86
CA THR A 5 -60.99 -11.81 -7.75
C THR A 5 -61.08 -11.01 -6.45
N ASN A 6 -62.26 -11.02 -5.82
CA ASN A 6 -62.42 -10.52 -4.46
C ASN A 6 -61.56 -11.37 -3.52
N ARG A 7 -60.48 -10.79 -2.99
CA ARG A 7 -59.68 -11.43 -1.94
C ARG A 7 -60.55 -11.54 -0.68
N GLN A 8 -60.87 -12.77 -0.28
CA GLN A 8 -61.49 -13.04 1.02
C GLN A 8 -60.60 -12.48 2.13
N LYS A 9 -61.17 -11.66 3.02
CA LYS A 9 -60.51 -11.25 4.25
C LYS A 9 -60.69 -12.37 5.27
N LEU A 10 -59.60 -13.04 5.64
CA LEU A 10 -59.56 -13.97 6.76
C LEU A 10 -59.52 -13.14 8.06
N ASN A 11 -60.55 -13.29 8.90
CA ASN A 11 -60.57 -12.74 10.24
C ASN A 11 -59.84 -13.71 11.17
N PHE A 12 -58.65 -13.34 11.63
CA PHE A 12 -57.91 -14.09 12.64
C PHE A 12 -58.30 -13.61 14.04
N PRO A 13 -58.41 -14.49 15.04
CA PRO A 13 -58.68 -14.09 16.42
C PRO A 13 -57.52 -13.28 17.02
N GLU A 14 -57.83 -12.26 17.83
CA GLU A 14 -56.84 -11.42 18.50
C GLU A 14 -56.14 -12.21 19.61
N VAL A 15 -54.91 -12.66 19.35
CA VAL A 15 -54.06 -13.30 20.36
C VAL A 15 -53.22 -12.21 21.03
N GLN A 16 -53.32 -12.11 22.35
CA GLN A 16 -52.58 -11.12 23.14
C GLN A 16 -51.06 -11.32 22.96
N GLY A 17 -50.39 -10.31 22.38
CA GLY A 17 -48.94 -10.35 22.08
C GLY A 17 -48.57 -10.73 20.65
N TRP A 18 -49.54 -11.05 19.78
CA TRP A 18 -49.27 -11.28 18.35
C TRP A 18 -49.27 -9.96 17.58
N VAL A 19 -48.11 -9.62 16.99
CA VAL A 19 -47.98 -8.46 16.10
C VAL A 19 -48.03 -8.96 14.65
N PRO A 20 -49.03 -8.55 13.84
CA PRO A 20 -49.11 -8.98 12.45
C PRO A 20 -47.88 -8.53 11.65
N TYR A 21 -47.33 -9.43 10.84
CA TYR A 21 -46.19 -9.16 9.99
C TYR A 21 -46.47 -7.99 9.03
N LYS A 22 -45.74 -6.89 9.20
CA LYS A 22 -45.81 -5.72 8.32
C LYS A 22 -44.80 -5.95 7.18
N ALA A 23 -45.28 -6.19 5.97
CA ALA A 23 -44.41 -6.31 4.81
C ALA A 23 -43.54 -5.05 4.69
N PHE A 24 -42.22 -5.23 4.53
CA PHE A 24 -41.27 -4.15 4.28
C PHE A 24 -41.72 -3.35 3.04
N SER A 25 -42.37 -2.21 3.28
CA SER A 25 -42.80 -1.29 2.22
C SER A 25 -41.55 -0.80 1.47
N ALA A 26 -41.51 -1.04 0.15
CA ALA A 26 -40.46 -0.56 -0.74
C ALA A 26 -40.42 0.98 -0.90
N LYS A 27 -41.29 1.70 -0.20
CA LYS A 27 -41.24 3.16 -0.04
C LYS A 27 -41.06 3.48 1.43
N LYS A 28 -39.83 3.31 1.91
CA LYS A 28 -39.38 3.98 3.13
C LYS A 28 -39.33 5.47 2.79
N LYS A 29 -40.18 6.29 3.42
CA LYS A 29 -39.87 7.72 3.54
C LYS A 29 -38.48 7.78 4.15
N ASN A 30 -37.55 8.47 3.50
CA ASN A 30 -36.29 8.83 4.12
C ASN A 30 -36.62 9.78 5.26
N ASP A 31 -36.98 9.23 6.41
CA ASP A 31 -36.82 9.96 7.65
C ASP A 31 -35.31 10.21 7.73
N GLU A 32 -34.94 11.48 7.58
CA GLU A 32 -33.56 11.95 7.73
C GLU A 32 -33.05 11.33 9.03
N ILE A 33 -32.07 10.44 8.90
CA ILE A 33 -31.31 9.96 10.03
C ILE A 33 -30.68 11.23 10.59
N ASN A 34 -31.23 11.76 11.70
CA ASN A 34 -30.64 12.87 12.44
C ASN A 34 -29.15 12.57 12.51
N GLU A 35 -28.32 13.42 11.88
CA GLU A 35 -26.88 13.34 12.02
C GLU A 35 -26.61 13.19 13.51
N SER A 36 -26.02 12.06 13.90
CA SER A 36 -25.69 11.77 15.28
C SER A 36 -24.93 12.97 15.81
N GLN A 37 -25.57 13.77 16.66
CA GLN A 37 -24.99 14.99 17.18
C GLN A 37 -23.82 14.57 18.05
N TYR A 38 -22.60 14.64 17.49
CA TYR A 38 -21.39 14.27 18.21
C TYR A 38 -21.25 15.26 19.37
N VAL A 39 -21.48 14.79 20.59
CA VAL A 39 -21.20 15.57 21.79
C VAL A 39 -19.67 15.61 21.92
N GLU A 40 -19.09 16.80 21.88
CA GLU A 40 -17.66 16.97 22.10
C GLU A 40 -17.33 16.59 23.55
N VAL A 41 -16.40 15.63 23.71
CA VAL A 41 -15.93 15.21 25.03
C VAL A 41 -15.25 16.42 25.70
N PRO A 42 -15.62 16.77 26.95
CA PRO A 42 -14.97 17.86 27.69
C PRO A 42 -13.45 17.69 27.71
N LYS A 43 -12.71 18.79 27.54
CA LYS A 43 -11.25 18.78 27.35
C LYS A 43 -10.48 18.12 28.49
N ASP A 44 -11.05 18.10 29.70
CA ASP A 44 -10.44 17.56 30.92
C ASP A 44 -11.02 16.19 31.33
N TRP A 45 -11.88 15.58 30.50
CA TRP A 45 -12.44 14.26 30.78
C TRP A 45 -11.36 13.18 30.68
N LYS A 46 -11.17 12.42 31.77
CA LYS A 46 -10.32 11.23 31.81
C LYS A 46 -11.18 10.02 32.07
N GLU A 47 -10.98 8.97 31.29
CA GLU A 47 -11.65 7.69 31.50
C GLU A 47 -11.22 7.12 32.87
N PRO A 48 -12.16 6.68 33.72
CA PRO A 48 -11.83 6.09 35.00
C PRO A 48 -11.12 4.75 34.80
N LYS A 49 -10.15 4.45 35.68
CA LYS A 49 -9.49 3.14 35.69
C LYS A 49 -10.47 2.06 36.15
N PHE A 50 -10.41 0.90 35.51
CA PHE A 50 -11.20 -0.25 35.92
C PHE A 50 -10.55 -0.92 37.13
N ASN A 51 -11.23 -0.90 38.28
CA ASN A 51 -10.75 -1.50 39.52
C ASN A 51 -11.38 -2.88 39.74
N PRO A 52 -10.79 -3.72 40.61
CA PRO A 52 -11.41 -5.01 40.98
C PRO A 52 -12.82 -4.87 41.58
N GLU A 53 -13.11 -3.74 42.24
CA GLU A 53 -14.41 -3.43 42.83
C GLU A 53 -15.53 -3.25 41.79
N ASP A 54 -15.17 -2.80 40.58
CA ASP A 54 -16.11 -2.58 39.48
C ASP A 54 -16.61 -3.89 38.86
N ASN A 55 -16.00 -5.02 39.23
CA ASN A 55 -16.44 -6.37 38.87
C ASN A 55 -16.83 -7.18 40.13
N PRO A 56 -18.04 -6.98 40.69
CA PRO A 56 -18.46 -7.60 41.96
C PRO A 56 -18.45 -9.13 41.95
N HIS A 57 -18.61 -9.74 40.77
CA HIS A 57 -18.61 -11.19 40.62
C HIS A 57 -17.22 -11.75 40.33
N GLY A 58 -16.21 -10.90 40.08
CA GLY A 58 -14.78 -11.19 39.99
C GLY A 58 -14.34 -12.21 38.93
N ARG A 59 -15.28 -12.82 38.21
CA ARG A 59 -15.06 -13.94 37.31
C ARG A 59 -15.48 -13.59 35.89
N LEU A 60 -14.58 -13.82 34.94
CA LEU A 60 -14.94 -13.86 33.53
C LEU A 60 -15.69 -15.16 33.23
N PHE A 61 -16.73 -15.10 32.39
CA PHE A 61 -17.55 -16.27 32.04
C PHE A 61 -16.77 -17.34 31.25
N ALA A 62 -15.73 -16.93 30.52
CA ALA A 62 -14.93 -17.81 29.69
C ALA A 62 -13.43 -17.51 29.84
N SER A 63 -12.62 -18.57 29.74
CA SER A 63 -11.18 -18.42 29.61
C SER A 63 -10.82 -17.97 28.20
N SER A 64 -10.02 -16.92 28.09
CA SER A 64 -9.47 -16.43 26.83
C SER A 64 -8.00 -16.79 26.77
N SER A 65 -7.54 -17.32 25.64
CA SER A 65 -6.14 -17.65 25.39
C SER A 65 -5.69 -17.06 24.06
N TYR A 66 -4.48 -16.51 24.02
CA TYR A 66 -3.86 -16.04 22.79
C TYR A 66 -2.45 -16.59 22.68
N LEU A 67 -2.13 -17.05 21.48
CA LEU A 67 -0.83 -17.63 21.14
C LEU A 67 -0.14 -16.78 20.08
N THR A 68 1.17 -16.60 20.20
CA THR A 68 2.01 -15.91 19.21
C THR A 68 3.31 -16.68 18.99
N LEU A 69 3.66 -16.89 17.72
CA LEU A 69 4.94 -17.46 17.31
C LEU A 69 6.04 -16.39 17.38
N PHE A 70 7.23 -16.76 17.86
CA PHE A 70 8.42 -15.91 17.81
C PHE A 70 9.55 -16.54 16.98
N PRO A 71 10.47 -15.72 16.42
CA PRO A 71 11.61 -16.23 15.68
C PRO A 71 12.65 -16.89 16.58
N LYS A 72 13.28 -17.99 16.13
CA LYS A 72 14.26 -18.76 16.89
C LYS A 72 15.42 -17.93 17.48
N TYR A 73 15.92 -16.92 16.77
CA TYR A 73 17.00 -16.07 17.29
C TYR A 73 16.60 -15.25 18.53
N ARG A 74 15.30 -15.09 18.80
CA ARG A 74 14.78 -14.31 19.92
C ARG A 74 14.65 -15.13 21.21
N GLU A 75 14.79 -16.46 21.11
CA GLU A 75 14.61 -17.42 22.20
C GLU A 75 15.49 -17.12 23.42
N LYS A 76 16.80 -16.90 23.22
CA LYS A 76 17.75 -16.63 24.31
C LYS A 76 17.30 -15.44 25.16
N TYR A 77 16.95 -14.32 24.50
CA TYR A 77 16.47 -13.14 25.19
C TYR A 77 15.14 -13.39 25.91
N LEU A 78 14.19 -14.07 25.26
CA LEU A 78 12.88 -14.34 25.86
C LEU A 78 13.01 -15.19 27.11
N ASN A 79 13.91 -16.18 27.12
CA ASN A 79 14.18 -17.02 28.27
C ASN A 79 14.75 -16.20 29.45
N GLU A 80 15.68 -15.28 29.19
CA GLU A 80 16.27 -14.40 30.20
C GLU A 80 15.23 -13.47 30.85
N ILE A 81 14.33 -12.87 30.06
CA ILE A 81 13.33 -11.92 30.57
C ILE A 81 12.05 -12.59 31.09
N TRP A 82 11.86 -13.89 30.85
CA TRP A 82 10.61 -14.59 31.13
C TRP A 82 10.15 -14.51 32.60
N PRO A 83 11.03 -14.68 33.61
CA PRO A 83 10.63 -14.57 35.01
C PRO A 83 10.10 -13.17 35.35
N ALA A 84 10.70 -12.11 34.79
CA ALA A 84 10.25 -10.75 35.00
C ALA A 84 8.88 -10.49 34.35
N LEU A 85 8.68 -10.98 33.12
CA LEU A 85 7.40 -10.88 32.42
C LEU A 85 6.28 -11.62 33.19
N LYS A 86 6.57 -12.82 33.71
CA LYS A 86 5.62 -13.58 34.54
C LYS A 86 5.19 -12.79 35.77
N ARG A 87 6.12 -12.14 36.47
CA ARG A 87 5.79 -11.33 37.66
C ARG A 87 4.82 -10.20 37.32
N ILE A 88 5.14 -9.42 36.28
CA ILE A 88 4.32 -8.28 35.83
C ILE A 88 2.92 -8.73 35.40
N MET A 89 2.82 -9.83 34.66
CA MET A 89 1.53 -10.33 34.18
C MET A 89 0.67 -10.94 35.30
N MET A 90 1.30 -11.49 36.33
CA MET A 90 0.61 -12.01 37.52
C MET A 90 -0.03 -10.92 38.38
N GLU A 91 0.50 -9.68 38.36
CA GLU A 91 -0.12 -8.51 39.00
C GLU A 91 -1.51 -8.23 38.41
N HIS A 92 -1.71 -8.55 37.13
CA HIS A 92 -3.00 -8.47 36.43
C HIS A 92 -3.75 -9.81 36.39
N HIS A 93 -3.30 -10.82 37.13
CA HIS A 93 -3.88 -12.17 37.16
C HIS A 93 -3.91 -12.89 35.80
N ILE A 94 -2.93 -12.61 34.93
CA ILE A 94 -2.76 -13.28 33.63
C ILE A 94 -1.65 -14.33 33.74
N ARG A 95 -1.93 -15.55 33.26
CA ARG A 95 -0.95 -16.63 33.18
C ARG A 95 -0.22 -16.56 31.83
N VAL A 96 1.10 -16.67 31.86
CA VAL A 96 1.94 -16.63 30.65
C VAL A 96 2.84 -17.86 30.58
N GLU A 97 2.83 -18.54 29.43
CA GLU A 97 3.59 -19.76 29.15
C GLU A 97 4.44 -19.59 27.88
N ILE A 98 5.64 -20.16 27.89
CA ILE A 98 6.54 -20.18 26.73
C ILE A 98 6.85 -21.63 26.40
N ASN A 99 6.66 -22.00 25.13
CA ASN A 99 7.07 -23.28 24.60
C ASN A 99 8.25 -23.06 23.66
N LEU A 100 9.44 -23.46 24.10
CA LEU A 100 10.69 -23.30 23.33
C LEU A 100 10.74 -24.25 22.13
N ALA A 101 10.17 -25.46 22.25
CA ALA A 101 10.17 -26.46 21.18
C ALA A 101 9.37 -25.98 19.95
N GLU A 102 8.21 -25.38 20.20
CA GLU A 102 7.35 -24.81 19.14
C GLU A 102 7.66 -23.35 18.83
N SER A 103 8.53 -22.70 19.62
CA SER A 103 8.81 -21.26 19.57
C SER A 103 7.53 -20.40 19.70
N THR A 104 6.64 -20.79 20.62
CA THR A 104 5.36 -20.12 20.86
C THR A 104 5.31 -19.51 22.26
N MET A 105 4.65 -18.36 22.37
CA MET A 105 4.29 -17.71 23.64
C MET A 105 2.77 -17.69 23.75
N GLU A 106 2.26 -18.01 24.93
CA GLU A 106 0.83 -18.04 25.21
C GLU A 106 0.49 -17.18 26.43
N VAL A 107 -0.59 -16.41 26.32
CA VAL A 107 -1.23 -15.69 27.44
C VAL A 107 -2.62 -16.25 27.66
N ARG A 108 -2.99 -16.49 28.92
CA ARG A 108 -4.28 -17.05 29.33
C ARG A 108 -4.87 -16.24 30.48
N THR A 109 -6.17 -15.96 30.41
CA THR A 109 -6.89 -15.43 31.58
C THR A 109 -7.01 -16.50 32.66
N THR A 110 -7.01 -16.05 33.92
CA THR A 110 -7.32 -16.90 35.06
C THR A 110 -8.71 -16.58 35.62
N PRO A 111 -9.33 -17.47 36.43
CA PRO A 111 -10.60 -17.18 37.09
C PRO A 111 -10.59 -15.96 38.01
N ARG A 112 -9.41 -15.45 38.36
CA ARG A 112 -9.21 -14.24 39.20
C ARG A 112 -9.04 -12.96 38.39
N THR A 113 -9.03 -13.04 37.07
CA THR A 113 -8.88 -11.88 36.19
C THR A 113 -10.14 -11.03 36.30
N PHE A 114 -10.01 -9.82 36.85
CA PHE A 114 -11.13 -8.90 37.03
C PHE A 114 -11.41 -8.09 35.76
N ASP A 115 -10.37 -7.60 35.09
CA ASP A 115 -10.47 -6.79 33.87
C ASP A 115 -10.68 -7.69 32.63
N PRO A 116 -11.76 -7.48 31.84
CA PRO A 116 -11.98 -8.22 30.60
C PRO A 116 -11.06 -7.79 29.44
N PHE A 117 -10.54 -6.56 29.43
CA PHE A 117 -9.78 -6.00 28.32
C PHE A 117 -8.26 -6.23 28.44
N ILE A 118 -7.73 -6.40 29.65
CA ILE A 118 -6.29 -6.60 29.90
C ILE A 118 -5.68 -7.77 29.12
N ILE A 119 -6.46 -8.82 28.79
CA ILE A 119 -5.99 -9.94 27.97
C ILE A 119 -5.61 -9.51 26.54
N LEU A 120 -6.31 -8.51 25.98
CA LEU A 120 -6.01 -7.98 24.65
C LEU A 120 -4.70 -7.18 24.67
N LYS A 121 -4.43 -6.47 25.76
CA LYS A 121 -3.15 -5.79 25.97
C LYS A 121 -2.01 -6.79 26.18
N ALA A 122 -2.22 -7.83 26.98
CA ALA A 122 -1.23 -8.89 27.18
C ALA A 122 -0.89 -9.62 25.88
N ARG A 123 -1.90 -9.85 25.00
CA ARG A 123 -1.69 -10.33 23.63
C ARG A 123 -0.78 -9.37 22.85
N ASP A 124 -0.99 -8.07 22.97
CA ASP A 124 -0.18 -7.10 22.24
C ASP A 124 1.27 -7.04 22.79
N VAL A 125 1.47 -7.22 24.10
CA VAL A 125 2.81 -7.39 24.71
C VAL A 125 3.56 -8.58 24.10
N ILE A 126 2.96 -9.78 24.05
CA ILE A 126 3.64 -10.95 23.46
C ILE A 126 3.92 -10.77 21.97
N ARG A 127 3.03 -10.08 21.23
CA ARG A 127 3.26 -9.75 19.82
C ARG A 127 4.43 -8.77 19.65
N LEU A 128 4.56 -7.77 20.50
CA LEU A 128 5.68 -6.84 20.47
C LEU A 128 7.01 -7.52 20.83
N LEU A 129 7.02 -8.39 21.83
CA LEU A 129 8.20 -9.18 22.21
C LEU A 129 8.67 -10.07 21.05
N ALA A 130 7.73 -10.69 20.33
CA ALA A 130 8.03 -11.46 19.11
C ALA A 130 8.66 -10.58 18.02
N ARG A 131 8.34 -9.27 17.98
CA ARG A 131 8.95 -8.28 17.07
C ARG A 131 10.20 -7.59 17.63
N SER A 132 10.85 -8.21 18.60
CA SER A 132 12.11 -7.74 19.19
C SER A 132 12.04 -6.37 19.86
N VAL A 133 10.85 -5.96 20.32
CA VAL A 133 10.71 -4.85 21.26
C VAL A 133 11.28 -5.30 22.62
N PRO A 134 12.03 -4.45 23.34
CA PRO A 134 12.51 -4.76 24.68
C PRO A 134 11.37 -4.81 25.70
N LEU A 135 11.57 -5.53 26.81
CA LEU A 135 10.52 -5.77 27.81
C LEU A 135 9.98 -4.46 28.38
N GLU A 136 10.86 -3.56 28.75
CA GLU A 136 10.53 -2.25 29.35
C GLU A 136 9.56 -1.45 28.48
N GLN A 137 9.74 -1.48 27.16
CA GLN A 137 8.87 -0.75 26.24
C GLN A 137 7.59 -1.52 25.92
N ALA A 138 7.63 -2.85 25.90
CA ALA A 138 6.44 -3.66 25.66
C ALA A 138 5.45 -3.59 26.83
N VAL A 139 5.93 -3.60 28.08
CA VAL A 139 5.09 -3.57 29.29
C VAL A 139 4.26 -2.29 29.39
N ARG A 140 4.75 -1.16 28.84
CA ARG A 140 4.01 0.11 28.81
C ARG A 140 2.62 0.00 28.15
N VAL A 141 2.40 -1.00 27.29
CA VAL A 141 1.12 -1.24 26.63
C VAL A 141 0.04 -1.76 27.59
N LEU A 142 0.41 -2.22 28.79
CA LEU A 142 -0.56 -2.58 29.82
C LEU A 142 -1.31 -1.36 30.36
N ASP A 143 -0.72 -0.16 30.28
CA ASP A 143 -1.38 1.10 30.65
C ASP A 143 -2.51 1.47 29.67
N ASP A 144 -3.57 2.14 30.13
CA ASP A 144 -4.74 2.48 29.30
C ASP A 144 -4.45 3.53 28.22
N GLU A 145 -3.53 4.47 28.49
CA GLU A 145 -3.21 5.55 27.55
C GLU A 145 -2.26 5.12 26.42
N THR A 146 -1.57 3.98 26.61
CA THR A 146 -0.53 3.51 25.70
C THR A 146 -1.03 2.33 24.87
N PHE A 147 -0.83 2.42 23.57
CA PHE A 147 -1.25 1.42 22.61
C PHE A 147 -0.05 0.92 21.80
N ALA A 148 -0.23 -0.24 21.19
CA ALA A 148 0.72 -0.83 20.27
C ALA A 148 0.18 -0.82 18.84
N ASP A 149 1.07 -0.59 17.88
CA ASP A 149 0.75 -0.76 16.47
C ASP A 149 1.84 -1.52 15.72
N ILE A 150 1.45 -2.53 14.94
CA ILE A 150 2.35 -3.31 14.09
C ILE A 150 2.00 -3.02 12.64
N ILE A 151 2.78 -2.15 12.02
CA ILE A 151 2.57 -1.67 10.66
C ILE A 151 3.29 -2.60 9.69
N GLU A 152 2.54 -3.23 8.81
CA GLU A 152 3.11 -4.04 7.73
C GLU A 152 3.58 -3.18 6.55
N ILE A 153 4.85 -3.36 6.19
CA ILE A 153 5.51 -2.68 5.08
C ILE A 153 5.91 -3.71 4.03
N ASN A 154 5.13 -3.79 2.95
CA ASN A 154 5.39 -4.71 1.84
C ASN A 154 5.59 -3.92 0.55
N MET A 155 6.56 -4.31 -0.28
CA MET A 155 6.74 -3.72 -1.61
C MET A 155 7.36 -4.73 -2.58
N THR A 156 6.86 -4.75 -3.81
CA THR A 156 7.22 -5.72 -4.85
C THR A 156 8.71 -5.71 -5.19
N ASN A 157 9.31 -4.53 -5.34
CA ASN A 157 10.73 -4.41 -5.67
C ASN A 157 11.58 -4.42 -4.40
N ARG A 158 12.37 -5.49 -4.22
CA ARG A 158 13.22 -5.73 -3.05
C ARG A 158 14.29 -4.66 -2.84
N GLU A 159 14.99 -4.24 -3.89
CA GLU A 159 16.05 -3.21 -3.78
C GLU A 159 15.48 -1.87 -3.35
N ARG A 160 14.36 -1.48 -3.96
CA ARG A 160 13.66 -0.24 -3.60
C ARG A 160 13.17 -0.31 -2.15
N PHE A 161 12.73 -1.49 -1.69
CA PHE A 161 12.24 -1.71 -0.35
C PHE A 161 13.35 -1.52 0.68
N VAL A 162 14.50 -2.15 0.48
CA VAL A 162 15.67 -1.98 1.36
C VAL A 162 16.10 -0.52 1.40
N LYS A 163 16.18 0.17 0.24
CA LYS A 163 16.54 1.60 0.20
C LYS A 163 15.54 2.50 0.96
N ARG A 164 14.22 2.28 0.80
CA ARG A 164 13.20 3.07 1.52
C ARG A 164 13.11 2.74 3.01
N ARG A 165 13.33 1.48 3.39
CA ARG A 165 13.39 1.06 4.80
C ARG A 165 14.62 1.65 5.49
N ASN A 166 15.79 1.58 4.87
CA ASN A 166 17.02 2.17 5.42
C ASN A 166 16.89 3.70 5.51
N ARG A 167 16.17 4.34 4.58
CA ARG A 167 15.83 5.77 4.68
C ARG A 167 14.95 6.09 5.89
N LEU A 168 14.01 5.21 6.26
CA LEU A 168 13.18 5.38 7.45
C LEU A 168 14.01 5.32 8.74
N ILE A 169 14.99 4.41 8.79
CA ILE A 169 15.93 4.28 9.92
C ILE A 169 16.85 5.51 9.98
N GLY A 170 17.36 5.94 8.82
CA GLY A 170 18.38 6.99 8.72
C GLY A 170 19.80 6.43 8.89
N HIS A 171 20.79 7.31 8.81
CA HIS A 171 22.17 6.98 9.20
C HIS A 171 22.18 6.71 10.70
N ASP A 172 22.74 5.58 11.13
CA ASP A 172 22.86 5.14 12.53
C ASP A 172 21.59 5.26 13.38
N GLY A 173 20.41 5.20 12.75
CA GLY A 173 19.12 5.32 13.44
C GLY A 173 18.71 6.75 13.81
N GLU A 174 19.42 7.79 13.36
CA GLU A 174 19.12 9.19 13.70
C GLU A 174 17.71 9.63 13.30
N THR A 175 17.26 9.23 12.10
CA THR A 175 15.92 9.60 11.61
C THR A 175 14.83 8.91 12.42
N LEU A 176 15.05 7.65 12.78
CA LEU A 176 14.16 6.91 13.66
C LEU A 176 14.10 7.57 15.04
N LYS A 177 15.25 7.93 15.61
CA LYS A 177 15.31 8.56 16.92
C LYS A 177 14.66 9.94 16.95
N ALA A 178 14.86 10.73 15.90
CA ALA A 178 14.18 12.02 15.73
C ALA A 178 12.67 11.85 15.61
N LEU A 179 12.20 10.79 14.95
CA LEU A 179 10.78 10.47 14.85
C LEU A 179 10.21 10.07 16.22
N GLU A 180 10.90 9.22 16.99
CA GLU A 180 10.53 8.84 18.35
C GLU A 180 10.35 10.06 19.27
N LEU A 181 11.32 10.98 19.29
CA LEU A 181 11.25 12.20 20.09
C LEU A 181 10.14 13.16 19.58
N SER A 182 9.90 13.15 18.28
CA SER A 182 8.86 14.00 17.67
C SER A 182 7.46 13.49 17.96
N THR A 183 7.23 12.18 18.14
CA THR A 183 5.89 11.63 18.40
C THR A 183 5.74 11.04 19.81
N ASN A 184 6.78 11.08 20.65
CA ASN A 184 6.82 10.41 21.96
C ASN A 184 6.48 8.91 21.88
N CYS A 185 6.79 8.28 20.75
CA CYS A 185 6.60 6.85 20.53
C CYS A 185 7.94 6.13 20.62
N TYR A 186 7.89 4.84 20.93
CA TYR A 186 9.00 3.92 20.71
C TYR A 186 8.81 3.20 19.38
N ILE A 187 9.82 3.16 18.51
CA ILE A 187 9.68 2.61 17.15
C ILE A 187 10.78 1.60 16.88
N VAL A 188 10.40 0.38 16.49
CA VAL A 188 11.33 -0.67 16.07
C VAL A 188 11.02 -1.06 14.63
N VAL A 189 12.02 -0.94 13.76
CA VAL A 189 11.92 -1.37 12.37
C VAL A 189 12.55 -2.76 12.24
N GLN A 190 11.74 -3.77 11.95
CA GLN A 190 12.19 -5.15 11.85
C GLN A 190 11.67 -5.81 10.58
N GLY A 191 12.58 -6.16 9.67
CA GLY A 191 12.25 -6.90 8.45
C GLY A 191 11.24 -6.15 7.57
N LYS A 192 10.00 -6.68 7.52
CA LYS A 192 8.85 -6.17 6.75
C LYS A 192 7.80 -5.48 7.62
N THR A 193 8.12 -5.15 8.86
CA THR A 193 7.17 -4.46 9.73
C THR A 193 7.86 -3.40 10.56
N VAL A 194 7.05 -2.45 11.02
CA VAL A 194 7.44 -1.42 11.96
C VAL A 194 6.52 -1.56 13.16
N SER A 195 7.09 -1.87 14.31
CA SER A 195 6.40 -1.91 15.58
C SER A 195 6.51 -0.55 16.25
N VAL A 196 5.39 -0.03 16.73
CA VAL A 196 5.29 1.30 17.35
C VAL A 196 4.54 1.14 18.67
N VAL A 197 5.03 1.79 19.73
CA VAL A 197 4.36 1.85 21.03
C VAL A 197 4.23 3.32 21.43
N GLY A 198 3.02 3.75 21.80
CA GLY A 198 2.75 5.14 22.18
C GLY A 198 1.26 5.44 22.27
N ARG A 199 0.91 6.73 22.39
CA ARG A 199 -0.50 7.16 22.45
C ARG A 199 -1.18 7.03 21.10
N TYR A 200 -2.50 6.85 21.10
CA TYR A 200 -3.28 6.61 19.88
C TYR A 200 -3.11 7.68 18.79
N ASN A 201 -3.16 8.96 19.16
CA ASN A 201 -2.99 10.06 18.20
C ASN A 201 -1.59 10.04 17.55
N ASP A 202 -0.57 9.80 18.37
CA ASP A 202 0.83 9.72 17.93
C ASP A 202 1.05 8.50 17.01
N LEU A 203 0.43 7.35 17.29
CA LEU A 203 0.46 6.16 16.44
C LEU A 203 -0.11 6.43 15.04
N LYS A 204 -1.23 7.16 14.96
CA LYS A 204 -1.86 7.52 13.68
C LYS A 204 -0.93 8.37 12.81
N GLU A 205 -0.21 9.29 13.42
CA GLU A 205 0.79 10.11 12.71
C GLU A 205 1.97 9.26 12.23
N VAL A 206 2.55 8.43 13.10
CA VAL A 206 3.66 7.53 12.74
C VAL A 206 3.25 6.60 11.60
N ARG A 207 2.05 6.00 11.65
CA ARG A 207 1.51 5.16 10.59
C ARG A 207 1.45 5.88 9.25
N LYS A 208 0.96 7.11 9.23
CA LYS A 208 0.93 7.95 8.02
C LYS A 208 2.34 8.23 7.48
N ILE A 209 3.31 8.48 8.36
CA ILE A 209 4.70 8.77 7.98
C ILE A 209 5.38 7.52 7.40
N VAL A 210 5.21 6.37 8.05
CA VAL A 210 5.77 5.09 7.59
C VAL A 210 5.17 4.73 6.22
N GLN A 211 3.86 4.82 6.07
CA GLN A 211 3.19 4.55 4.79
C GLN A 211 3.62 5.54 3.69
N GLY A 212 3.71 6.84 4.00
CA GLY A 212 4.19 7.85 3.06
C GLY A 212 5.65 7.63 2.63
N CYS A 213 6.50 7.18 3.55
CA CYS A 213 7.90 6.86 3.25
C CYS A 213 8.04 5.62 2.35
N ILE A 214 7.32 4.56 2.67
CA ILE A 214 7.44 3.28 1.97
C ILE A 214 6.69 3.28 0.64
N TYR A 215 5.46 3.80 0.57
CA TYR A 215 4.62 3.71 -0.64
C TYR A 215 4.74 4.97 -1.51
N GLU A 216 4.57 6.15 -0.92
CA GLU A 216 4.49 7.43 -1.65
C GLU A 216 5.86 8.06 -1.97
N ASN A 217 6.96 7.41 -1.55
CA ASN A 217 8.33 7.90 -1.73
C ASN A 217 8.61 9.27 -1.09
N VAL A 218 7.87 9.63 -0.04
CA VAL A 218 8.08 10.87 0.70
C VAL A 218 9.26 10.67 1.67
N HIS A 219 10.19 11.60 1.76
CA HIS A 219 11.30 11.46 2.71
C HIS A 219 10.81 11.76 4.14
N PRO A 220 11.11 10.92 5.15
CA PRO A 220 10.62 11.08 6.52
C PRO A 220 11.05 12.41 7.16
N ALA A 221 12.22 12.95 6.79
CA ALA A 221 12.68 14.27 7.23
C ALA A 221 11.68 15.41 6.99
N TYR A 222 10.89 15.37 5.91
CA TYR A 222 9.85 16.38 5.67
C TYR A 222 8.73 16.28 6.71
N SER A 223 8.32 15.05 7.04
CA SER A 223 7.32 14.81 8.07
C SER A 223 7.83 15.21 9.45
N ILE A 224 9.08 14.90 9.79
CA ILE A 224 9.71 15.29 11.05
C ILE A 224 9.73 16.83 11.16
N LYS A 225 10.19 17.53 10.12
CA LYS A 225 10.18 19.01 10.10
C LYS A 225 8.76 19.56 10.27
N ARG A 226 7.75 18.94 9.65
CA ARG A 226 6.35 19.32 9.79
C ARG A 226 5.87 19.13 11.24
N LEU A 227 6.15 17.98 11.85
CA LEU A 227 5.80 17.69 13.25
C LEU A 227 6.47 18.66 14.22
N LEU A 228 7.74 18.99 13.99
CA LEU A 228 8.47 19.96 14.80
C LEU A 228 7.82 21.34 14.76
N ILE A 229 7.41 21.80 13.56
CA ILE A 229 6.71 23.08 13.39
C ILE A 229 5.35 23.04 14.08
N ILE A 230 4.60 21.93 13.96
CA ILE A 230 3.31 21.75 14.65
C ILE A 230 3.49 21.83 16.17
N LYS A 231 4.48 21.12 16.72
CA LYS A 231 4.78 21.19 18.16
C LYS A 231 5.09 22.60 18.63
N LYS A 232 5.92 23.35 17.88
CA LYS A 232 6.23 24.75 18.21
C LYS A 232 4.97 25.63 18.17
N LEU A 233 4.18 25.54 17.10
CA LEU A 233 2.93 26.32 16.95
C LEU A 233 1.88 25.97 18.02
N SER A 234 1.86 24.72 18.49
CA SER A 234 0.96 24.27 19.56
C SER A 234 1.35 24.81 20.93
N MET A 235 2.65 25.08 21.15
CA MET A 235 3.14 25.69 22.39
C MET A 235 2.84 27.20 22.44
N ASP A 236 2.75 27.85 21.28
CA ASP A 236 2.48 29.29 21.18
C ASP A 236 0.99 29.60 21.42
N PRO A 237 0.62 30.32 22.51
CA PRO A 237 -0.78 30.60 22.83
C PRO A 237 -1.46 31.51 21.78
N THR A 238 -0.70 32.37 21.11
CA THR A 238 -1.22 33.33 20.11
C THR A 238 -1.73 32.67 18.83
N LYS A 239 -1.35 31.40 18.55
CA LYS A 239 -1.63 30.72 17.28
C LYS A 239 -2.66 29.61 17.37
N GLN A 240 -3.23 29.35 18.55
CA GLN A 240 -4.19 28.25 18.75
C GLN A 240 -5.47 28.40 17.92
N ASN A 241 -5.97 29.63 17.75
CA ASN A 241 -7.22 29.89 17.02
C ASN A 241 -7.02 30.12 15.50
N MET A 242 -5.78 30.09 15.01
CA MET A 242 -5.46 30.34 13.61
C MET A 242 -5.21 29.04 12.84
N SER A 243 -5.58 29.00 11.56
CA SER A 243 -5.22 27.88 10.68
C SER A 243 -3.71 27.81 10.46
N TRP A 244 -3.11 26.63 10.70
CA TRP A 244 -1.67 26.42 10.62
C TRP A 244 -1.16 26.11 9.20
N ASP A 245 -2.03 25.91 8.20
CA ASP A 245 -1.62 25.48 6.86
C ASP A 245 -0.63 26.43 6.17
N ARG A 246 -0.65 27.72 6.50
CA ARG A 246 0.29 28.72 6.00
C ARG A 246 1.73 28.47 6.48
N PHE A 247 1.90 27.98 7.70
CA PHE A 247 3.21 27.78 8.33
C PHE A 247 3.81 26.40 8.02
N LEU A 248 2.97 25.47 7.58
CA LEU A 248 3.40 24.10 7.32
C LEU A 248 4.11 23.98 5.96
N PRO A 249 5.28 23.33 5.90
CA PRO A 249 5.96 23.07 4.63
C PRO A 249 5.09 22.20 3.72
N LYS A 250 4.66 22.78 2.59
CA LYS A 250 3.88 22.05 1.59
C LYS A 250 4.80 21.18 0.74
N MET A 251 4.56 19.88 0.75
CA MET A 251 5.29 18.94 -0.10
C MET A 251 4.79 19.08 -1.55
N LYS A 252 5.48 19.90 -2.35
CA LYS A 252 5.20 19.98 -3.78
C LYS A 252 5.74 18.73 -4.46
N LYS A 253 4.85 17.88 -4.98
CA LYS A 253 5.25 16.83 -5.92
C LYS A 253 5.83 17.55 -7.15
N LYS A 254 7.14 17.45 -7.37
CA LYS A 254 7.77 17.91 -8.62
C LYS A 254 7.35 16.93 -9.72
N ILE A 255 6.16 17.15 -10.28
CA ILE A 255 5.72 16.37 -11.42
C ILE A 255 6.48 16.93 -12.63
N LEU A 256 7.54 16.24 -13.06
CA LEU A 256 8.23 16.50 -14.34
C LEU A 256 7.35 16.17 -15.57
N SER A 257 6.01 16.23 -15.44
CA SER A 257 5.05 15.69 -16.41
C SER A 257 4.96 16.47 -17.71
N ARG A 258 5.59 17.64 -17.82
CA ARG A 258 5.67 18.34 -19.10
C ARG A 258 6.87 17.88 -19.94
N ARG A 259 7.23 16.60 -19.87
CA ARG A 259 8.05 16.00 -20.93
C ARG A 259 7.18 15.93 -22.19
N ARG A 260 7.45 16.82 -23.16
CA ARG A 260 6.80 16.80 -24.48
C ARG A 260 6.90 15.39 -25.05
N LYS A 261 5.76 14.79 -25.40
CA LYS A 261 5.74 13.51 -26.11
C LYS A 261 6.39 13.74 -27.49
N PRO A 262 7.27 12.84 -27.97
CA PRO A 262 7.84 12.97 -29.30
C PRO A 262 6.73 12.93 -30.35
N LEU A 263 6.86 13.73 -31.42
CA LEU A 263 5.91 13.78 -32.54
C LEU A 263 5.68 12.39 -33.18
N LYS A 264 6.67 11.49 -33.09
CA LYS A 264 6.56 10.09 -33.53
C LYS A 264 6.66 9.17 -32.33
N ILE A 265 5.50 8.67 -31.87
CA ILE A 265 5.43 7.61 -30.86
C ILE A 265 5.46 6.27 -31.61
N ARG A 266 6.55 5.51 -31.45
CA ARG A 266 6.64 4.14 -31.98
C ARG A 266 5.58 3.27 -31.28
N LYS A 267 4.62 2.72 -32.03
CA LYS A 267 3.71 1.68 -31.53
C LYS A 267 4.54 0.44 -31.17
N LYS A 268 4.30 -0.16 -30.01
CA LYS A 268 4.94 -1.43 -29.63
C LYS A 268 4.46 -2.52 -30.59
N LYS A 269 5.36 -3.40 -31.02
CA LYS A 269 5.01 -4.59 -31.82
C LYS A 269 4.14 -5.52 -30.96
N GLU A 270 3.18 -6.19 -31.57
CA GLU A 270 2.39 -7.23 -30.91
C GLU A 270 3.30 -8.39 -30.47
N TYR A 271 2.96 -9.01 -29.35
CA TYR A 271 3.73 -10.13 -28.81
C TYR A 271 3.54 -11.35 -29.70
N ASN A 272 4.60 -11.77 -30.38
CA ASN A 272 4.67 -13.05 -31.06
C ASN A 272 5.45 -14.03 -30.16
N PRO A 273 4.84 -15.15 -29.71
CA PRO A 273 5.50 -16.14 -28.86
C PRO A 273 6.65 -16.86 -29.57
N PHE A 274 6.69 -16.84 -30.90
CA PHE A 274 7.76 -17.43 -31.67
C PHE A 274 8.92 -16.45 -31.84
N PRO A 275 10.17 -16.86 -31.52
CA PRO A 275 11.32 -16.02 -31.78
C PRO A 275 11.47 -15.79 -33.29
N PRO A 276 11.95 -14.63 -33.74
CA PRO A 276 12.29 -14.44 -35.14
C PRO A 276 13.40 -15.43 -35.53
N ALA A 277 13.41 -15.85 -36.80
CA ALA A 277 14.47 -16.70 -37.31
C ALA A 277 15.84 -16.04 -37.05
N PRO A 278 16.86 -16.81 -36.61
CA PRO A 278 18.21 -16.29 -36.48
C PRO A 278 18.68 -15.76 -37.83
N VAL A 279 19.47 -14.68 -37.81
CA VAL A 279 20.10 -14.20 -39.02
C VAL A 279 21.13 -15.24 -39.49
N PRO A 280 21.03 -15.75 -40.73
CA PRO A 280 21.95 -16.76 -41.23
C PRO A 280 23.38 -16.22 -41.30
N SER A 281 24.38 -17.08 -41.08
CA SER A 281 25.77 -16.67 -41.20
C SER A 281 26.13 -16.36 -42.65
N LYS A 282 27.24 -15.65 -42.89
CA LYS A 282 27.74 -15.44 -44.26
C LYS A 282 27.95 -16.77 -45.00
N ILE A 283 28.43 -17.79 -44.28
CA ILE A 283 28.64 -19.14 -44.80
C ILE A 283 27.30 -19.77 -45.17
N ASP A 284 26.29 -19.67 -44.31
CA ASP A 284 24.95 -20.22 -44.59
C ASP A 284 24.30 -19.52 -45.78
N ILE A 285 24.43 -18.19 -45.90
CA ILE A 285 23.95 -17.43 -47.06
C ILE A 285 24.68 -17.88 -48.33
N GLU A 286 25.98 -18.15 -48.25
CA GLU A 286 26.77 -18.61 -49.39
C GLU A 286 26.47 -20.06 -49.77
N LEU A 287 26.17 -20.92 -48.79
CA LEU A 287 25.72 -22.31 -48.96
C LEU A 287 24.32 -22.36 -49.57
N GLU A 288 23.38 -21.55 -49.06
CA GLU A 288 22.00 -21.41 -49.59
C GLU A 288 22.02 -20.92 -51.04
N LYS A 289 22.92 -19.99 -51.38
CA LYS A 289 23.11 -19.49 -52.74
C LYS A 289 23.91 -20.43 -53.65
N GLY A 290 24.47 -21.52 -53.12
CA GLY A 290 25.38 -22.43 -53.85
C GLY A 290 26.72 -21.80 -54.24
N THR A 291 26.97 -20.55 -53.86
CA THR A 291 28.20 -19.82 -54.18
C THR A 291 29.39 -20.28 -53.35
N TYR A 292 29.16 -20.95 -52.23
CA TYR A 292 30.22 -21.38 -51.31
C TYR A 292 31.23 -22.35 -51.96
N PHE A 293 30.81 -23.17 -52.90
CA PHE A 293 31.69 -24.15 -53.54
C PHE A 293 32.36 -23.63 -54.83
N LEU A 294 31.96 -22.46 -55.34
CA LEU A 294 32.52 -21.89 -56.57
C LEU A 294 33.93 -21.31 -56.33
N ALA A 295 34.81 -21.49 -57.31
CA ALA A 295 36.13 -20.89 -57.33
C ALA A 295 36.04 -19.35 -57.35
N GLU A 296 37.02 -18.67 -56.75
CA GLU A 296 36.97 -17.21 -56.57
C GLU A 296 36.85 -16.44 -57.90
N ALA A 297 37.47 -16.96 -58.96
CA ALA A 297 37.38 -16.39 -60.31
C ALA A 297 35.96 -16.46 -60.89
N GLU A 298 35.26 -17.58 -60.71
CA GLU A 298 33.88 -17.78 -61.17
C GLU A 298 32.90 -16.91 -60.38
N ARG A 299 33.08 -16.83 -59.05
CA ARG A 299 32.30 -15.91 -58.19
C ARG A 299 32.42 -14.45 -58.66
N LYS A 300 33.63 -14.01 -59.03
CA LYS A 300 33.87 -12.64 -59.53
C LYS A 300 33.17 -12.40 -60.87
N ARG A 301 33.23 -13.36 -61.80
CA ARG A 301 32.54 -13.28 -63.10
C ARG A 301 31.01 -13.16 -62.95
N LEU A 302 30.41 -14.05 -62.17
CA LEU A 302 28.96 -14.04 -61.86
C LEU A 302 28.52 -12.75 -61.15
N LYS A 303 29.37 -12.18 -60.28
CA LYS A 303 29.11 -10.90 -59.62
C LYS A 303 29.10 -9.73 -60.61
N VAL A 304 30.06 -9.68 -61.54
CA VAL A 304 30.12 -8.63 -62.58
C VAL A 304 28.90 -8.75 -63.50
N GLU A 305 28.60 -9.95 -63.96
CA GLU A 305 27.46 -10.22 -64.85
C GLU A 305 26.12 -9.85 -64.22
N SER A 306 25.88 -10.25 -62.96
CA SER A 306 24.68 -9.87 -62.21
C SER A 306 24.58 -8.36 -61.94
N THR A 307 25.71 -7.66 -61.80
CA THR A 307 25.73 -6.20 -61.64
C THR A 307 25.35 -5.49 -62.95
N ILE A 308 25.89 -5.95 -64.08
CA ILE A 308 25.55 -5.45 -65.42
C ILE A 308 24.06 -5.68 -65.71
N ALA A 309 23.54 -6.88 -65.42
CA ALA A 309 22.13 -7.21 -65.60
C ALA A 309 21.20 -6.32 -64.77
N LYS A 310 21.51 -6.12 -63.47
CA LYS A 310 20.74 -5.23 -62.59
C LYS A 310 20.76 -3.78 -63.06
N SER A 311 21.93 -3.28 -63.48
CA SER A 311 22.08 -1.92 -64.03
C SER A 311 21.19 -1.72 -65.27
N ASN A 312 21.22 -2.68 -66.20
CA ASN A 312 20.39 -2.67 -67.40
C ASN A 312 18.89 -2.71 -67.08
N GLN A 313 18.48 -3.49 -66.06
CA GLN A 313 17.08 -3.57 -65.64
C GLN A 313 16.58 -2.26 -65.01
N VAL A 314 17.35 -1.68 -64.09
CA VAL A 314 17.02 -0.39 -63.45
C VAL A 314 16.95 0.73 -64.48
N SER A 315 17.86 0.74 -65.47
CA SER A 315 17.82 1.70 -66.58
C SER A 315 16.54 1.57 -67.40
N LYS A 316 16.14 0.34 -67.75
CA LYS A 316 14.88 0.07 -68.46
C LYS A 316 13.65 0.50 -67.66
N GLU A 317 13.60 0.20 -66.36
CA GLU A 317 12.50 0.62 -65.48
C GLU A 317 12.43 2.14 -65.34
N ARG A 318 13.58 2.81 -65.17
CA ARG A 318 13.65 4.28 -65.10
C ARG A 318 13.22 4.92 -66.41
N GLN A 319 13.62 4.36 -67.55
CA GLN A 319 13.16 4.81 -68.87
C GLN A 319 11.65 4.59 -69.05
N LYS A 320 11.12 3.44 -68.62
CA LYS A 320 9.66 3.18 -68.61
C LYS A 320 8.92 4.17 -67.72
N ALA A 321 9.36 4.38 -66.49
CA ALA A 321 8.74 5.32 -65.54
C ALA A 321 8.76 6.77 -66.06
N LYS A 322 9.86 7.18 -66.71
CA LYS A 322 9.93 8.48 -67.40
C LYS A 322 8.96 8.57 -68.58
N ARG A 323 8.86 7.52 -69.40
CA ARG A 323 7.92 7.44 -70.53
C ARG A 323 6.46 7.45 -70.06
N THR A 324 6.12 6.70 -69.01
CA THR A 324 4.76 6.69 -68.43
C THR A 324 4.42 8.03 -67.80
N ALA A 325 5.35 8.66 -67.07
CA ALA A 325 5.15 9.98 -66.49
C ALA A 325 4.98 11.08 -67.58
N ALA A 326 5.62 10.94 -68.74
CA ALA A 326 5.44 11.84 -69.87
C ALA A 326 4.12 11.61 -70.63
N LEU A 327 3.53 10.42 -70.54
CA LEU A 327 2.25 10.07 -71.19
C LEU A 327 1.02 10.48 -70.37
N VAL A 328 1.17 10.68 -69.06
CA VAL A 328 0.11 11.19 -68.19
C VAL A 328 0.07 12.72 -68.31
N PRO A 329 -1.04 13.32 -68.79
CA PRO A 329 -1.19 14.77 -68.83
C PRO A 329 -1.08 15.35 -67.40
N PRO A 330 -0.39 16.48 -67.21
CA PRO A 330 -0.31 17.12 -65.90
C PRO A 330 -1.72 17.46 -65.39
N GLU A 331 -2.04 17.09 -64.15
CA GLU A 331 -3.31 17.44 -63.52
C GLU A 331 -3.50 18.96 -63.53
N LYS A 332 -4.61 19.43 -64.10
CA LYS A 332 -4.99 20.85 -64.08
C LYS A 332 -5.20 21.26 -62.62
N ARG A 333 -4.36 22.17 -62.13
CA ARG A 333 -4.52 22.80 -60.81
C ARG A 333 -5.90 23.45 -60.73
N SER A 334 -6.84 22.83 -60.01
CA SER A 334 -8.06 23.51 -59.59
C SER A 334 -7.67 24.59 -58.58
N LYS A 335 -8.01 25.85 -58.88
CA LYS A 335 -7.83 26.96 -57.94
C LYS A 335 -8.74 26.69 -56.73
N ILE A 336 -8.15 26.28 -55.61
CA ILE A 336 -8.83 26.24 -54.32
C ILE A 336 -9.26 27.69 -54.01
N LYS A 337 -10.57 27.96 -54.07
CA LYS A 337 -11.14 29.22 -53.57
C LYS A 337 -10.82 29.31 -52.08
N LYS A 338 -10.03 30.32 -51.69
CA LYS A 338 -9.96 30.76 -50.29
C LYS A 338 -11.36 31.22 -49.89
N MET A 339 -12.05 30.48 -49.03
CA MET A 339 -13.20 31.01 -48.33
C MET A 339 -12.66 31.97 -47.27
N HIS A 340 -12.95 33.25 -47.44
CA HIS A 340 -12.87 34.26 -46.39
C HIS A 340 -13.79 33.82 -45.25
N PHE A 341 -13.24 33.74 -44.03
CA PHE A 341 -14.03 33.81 -42.81
C PHE A 341 -14.09 35.30 -42.46
N GLU A 342 -15.28 35.89 -42.54
CA GLU A 342 -15.58 37.19 -41.94
C GLU A 342 -15.66 37.06 -40.41
N GLU A 343 -15.43 38.19 -39.75
CA GLU A 343 -15.17 38.41 -38.31
C GLU A 343 -16.21 37.86 -37.33
#